data_AF-K2EKS6-F1
#
_entry.id   AF-K2EKS6-F1
#
_cell.length_a   1.000
_cell.length_b   1.000
_cell.length_c   1.000
_cell.angle_alpha   90.00
_cell.angle_beta   90.00
_cell.angle_gamma   90.00
#
_symmetry.space_group_name_H-M   'P 1'
#
loop_
_entity.id
_entity.type
_entity.pdbx_description
1 polymer ?
#
loop_
_entity_poly.entity_id
_entity_poly.type
_entity_poly.pdbx_seq_one_letter_code
_entity_poly.pdbx_strand_id
1 'polypeptide(L)'
;MNEIANDILKFLAFSQKLKSQQRTIKLAKDRHESSADHSWHLAIMAMVVAPHLKKKIDLLKSLKMVLIHDLVEAEIGDTPYGDSISNEQIKEKKFAKKMRK
;
A
#
# COMPACT_ATOMS: atom_id res chain seq x y z
N MET A 1 26.10 -9.37 10.71
CA MET A 1 24.63 -9.35 10.82
C MET A 1 24.08 -10.47 9.94
N ASN A 2 23.15 -11.27 10.44
CA ASN A 2 22.49 -12.35 9.68
C ASN A 2 21.89 -11.79 8.38
N GLU A 3 22.15 -12.41 7.22
CA GLU A 3 21.64 -11.98 5.91
C GLU A 3 20.10 -11.83 5.93
N ILE A 4 19.41 -12.76 6.61
CA ILE A 4 17.95 -12.71 6.78
C ILE A 4 17.52 -11.43 7.52
N ALA A 5 18.24 -11.04 8.56
CA ALA A 5 17.92 -9.84 9.32
C ALA A 5 18.08 -8.57 8.47
N ASN A 6 19.11 -8.53 7.62
CA ASN A 6 19.30 -7.42 6.69
C ASN A 6 18.16 -7.33 5.67
N ASP A 7 17.69 -8.45 5.14
CA ASP A 7 16.60 -8.46 4.16
C ASP A 7 15.25 -8.09 4.79
N ILE A 8 14.99 -8.52 6.03
CA ILE A 8 13.83 -8.07 6.80
C ILE A 8 13.86 -6.54 6.97
N LEU A 9 15.02 -5.97 7.37
CA LEU A 9 15.15 -4.52 7.53
C LEU A 9 14.93 -3.77 6.22
N LYS A 10 15.44 -4.28 5.09
CA LYS A 10 15.16 -3.71 3.76
C LYS A 10 13.68 -3.74 3.42
N PHE A 11 12.99 -4.84 3.70
CA PHE A 11 11.55 -4.97 3.47
C PHE A 11 10.74 -3.99 4.33
N LEU A 12 11.08 -3.86 5.63
CA LEU A 12 10.42 -2.91 6.53
C LEU A 12 10.66 -1.46 6.09
N ALA A 13 11.89 -1.13 5.67
CA ALA A 13 12.19 0.19 5.11
C ALA A 13 11.46 0.46 3.78
N PHE A 14 11.24 -0.59 2.98
CA PHE A 14 10.46 -0.50 1.75
C PHE A 14 8.98 -0.23 2.04
N SER A 15 8.34 -1.01 2.93
CA SER A 15 6.93 -0.82 3.27
C SER A 15 6.66 0.51 3.98
N GLN A 16 7.62 1.04 4.74
CA GLN A 16 7.51 2.35 5.40
C GLN A 16 7.26 3.50 4.40
N LYS A 17 7.66 3.37 3.13
CA LYS A 17 7.42 4.38 2.09
C LYS A 17 5.93 4.65 1.86
N LEU A 18 5.04 3.70 2.18
CA LEU A 18 3.58 3.87 2.09
C LEU A 18 3.06 4.99 3.01
N LYS A 19 3.76 5.30 4.10
CA LYS A 19 3.37 6.40 5.01
C LYS A 19 3.46 7.77 4.36
N SER A 20 4.29 7.92 3.32
CA SER A 20 4.44 9.16 2.56
C SER A 20 3.80 9.11 1.17
N GLN A 21 3.29 7.95 0.73
CA GLN A 21 2.51 7.86 -0.50
C GLN A 21 1.11 8.40 -0.24
N GLN A 22 0.77 9.54 -0.83
CA GLN A 22 -0.56 10.14 -0.72
C GLN A 22 -1.46 9.52 -1.79
N ARG A 23 -2.67 9.14 -1.39
CA ARG A 23 -3.72 8.70 -2.31
C ARG A 23 -4.32 9.90 -3.05
N THR A 24 -4.77 9.66 -4.26
CA THR A 24 -5.33 10.66 -5.18
C THR A 24 -6.69 11.18 -4.69
N ILE A 25 -7.41 10.36 -3.94
CA ILE A 25 -8.70 10.73 -3.35
C ILE A 25 -8.46 11.57 -2.09
N LYS A 26 -9.03 12.78 -2.07
CA LYS A 26 -9.02 13.65 -0.88
C LYS A 26 -10.04 13.17 0.14
N LEU A 27 -9.63 13.15 1.41
CA LEU A 27 -10.55 13.06 2.53
C LEU A 27 -11.13 14.45 2.86
N ALA A 28 -12.12 14.49 3.75
CA ALA A 28 -12.66 15.75 4.25
C ALA A 28 -11.56 16.63 4.86
N LYS A 29 -11.69 17.96 4.68
CA LYS A 29 -10.76 19.00 5.18
C LYS A 29 -9.38 19.03 4.49
N ASP A 30 -9.32 18.78 3.18
CA ASP A 30 -8.12 18.93 2.33
C ASP A 30 -6.89 18.05 2.71
N ARG A 31 -7.06 17.09 3.62
CA ARG A 31 -6.03 16.09 3.92
C ARG A 31 -6.10 14.96 2.91
N HIS A 32 -4.96 14.58 2.36
CA HIS A 32 -4.84 13.34 1.60
C HIS A 32 -4.58 12.17 2.56
N GLU A 33 -5.23 11.03 2.32
CA GLU A 33 -4.95 9.79 3.02
C GLU A 33 -3.61 9.22 2.53
N SER A 34 -2.78 8.68 3.42
CA SER A 34 -1.63 7.90 2.96
C SER A 34 -2.04 6.46 2.60
N SER A 35 -1.33 5.77 1.71
CA SER A 35 -1.59 4.36 1.41
C SER A 35 -1.49 3.47 2.66
N ALA A 36 -0.66 3.86 3.64
CA ALA A 36 -0.59 3.20 4.94
C ALA A 36 -1.85 3.46 5.80
N ASP A 37 -2.34 4.71 5.86
CA ASP A 37 -3.59 5.07 6.57
C ASP A 37 -4.76 4.27 5.99
N HIS A 38 -4.82 4.18 4.67
CA HIS A 38 -5.83 3.42 3.93
C HIS A 38 -5.84 1.94 4.32
N SER A 39 -4.68 1.29 4.22
CA SER A 39 -4.53 -0.13 4.54
C SER A 39 -4.87 -0.42 6.00
N TRP A 40 -4.49 0.47 6.93
CA TRP A 40 -4.87 0.37 8.34
C TRP A 40 -6.39 0.47 8.54
N HIS A 41 -7.04 1.46 7.92
CA HIS A 41 -8.47 1.65 8.08
C HIS A 41 -9.27 0.51 7.45
N LEU A 42 -8.82 0.00 6.30
CA LEU A 42 -9.38 -1.17 5.64
C LEU A 42 -9.24 -2.44 6.49
N ALA A 43 -8.14 -2.60 7.23
CA ALA A 43 -7.96 -3.71 8.16
C ALA A 43 -8.95 -3.64 9.32
N ILE A 44 -9.20 -2.45 9.88
CA ILE A 44 -10.25 -2.23 10.89
C ILE A 44 -11.62 -2.59 10.30
N MET A 45 -11.93 -2.10 9.10
CA MET A 45 -13.18 -2.43 8.42
C MET A 45 -13.35 -3.94 8.26
N ALA A 46 -12.31 -4.67 7.85
CA ALA A 46 -12.35 -6.12 7.72
C ALA A 46 -12.67 -6.82 9.05
N MET A 47 -12.07 -6.38 10.17
CA MET A 47 -12.37 -6.92 11.50
C MET A 47 -13.81 -6.65 11.94
N VAL A 48 -14.33 -5.45 11.66
CA VAL A 48 -15.69 -5.05 12.04
C VAL A 48 -16.74 -5.74 11.17
N VAL A 49 -16.48 -5.89 9.87
CA VAL A 49 -17.45 -6.46 8.91
C VAL A 49 -17.49 -8.00 8.99
N ALA A 50 -16.37 -8.66 9.24
CA ALA A 50 -16.28 -10.13 9.19
C ALA A 50 -17.35 -10.88 10.00
N PRO A 51 -17.73 -10.48 11.22
CA PRO A 51 -18.80 -11.11 12.00
C PRO A 51 -20.20 -11.02 11.36
N HIS A 52 -20.41 -10.04 10.48
CA HIS A 52 -21.71 -9.77 9.85
C HIS A 52 -21.87 -10.44 8.47
N LEU A 53 -20.83 -11.11 7.98
CA LEU A 53 -20.88 -11.78 6.68
C LEU A 53 -21.69 -13.08 6.75
N LYS A 54 -22.60 -13.25 5.78
CA LYS A 54 -23.36 -14.51 5.61
C LYS A 54 -22.45 -15.74 5.40
N LYS A 55 -21.28 -15.53 4.81
CA LYS A 55 -20.27 -16.56 4.55
C LYS A 55 -19.08 -16.33 5.47
N LYS A 56 -18.65 -17.39 6.16
CA LYS A 56 -17.40 -17.36 6.93
C LYS A 56 -16.22 -17.10 6.01
N ILE A 57 -15.36 -16.17 6.40
CA ILE A 57 -14.09 -15.87 5.74
C ILE A 57 -12.93 -16.20 6.69
N ASP A 58 -11.77 -16.50 6.13
CA ASP A 58 -10.52 -16.53 6.90
C ASP A 58 -10.05 -15.10 7.14
N LEU A 59 -10.41 -14.55 8.31
CA LEU A 59 -10.08 -13.16 8.66
C LEU A 59 -8.57 -12.94 8.70
N LEU A 60 -7.77 -13.91 9.17
CA LEU A 60 -6.32 -13.75 9.24
C LEU A 60 -5.73 -13.66 7.84
N LYS A 61 -6.20 -14.48 6.89
CA LYS A 61 -5.81 -14.38 5.49
C LYS A 61 -6.23 -13.04 4.89
N SER A 62 -7.45 -12.58 5.16
CA SER A 62 -7.94 -11.28 4.68
C SER A 62 -7.10 -10.11 5.22
N LEU A 63 -6.75 -10.11 6.50
CA LEU A 63 -5.92 -9.07 7.10
C LEU A 63 -4.51 -9.06 6.51
N LYS A 64 -3.90 -10.24 6.28
CA LYS A 64 -2.60 -10.34 5.59
C LYS A 64 -2.67 -9.74 4.19
N MET A 65 -3.72 -10.02 3.43
CA MET A 65 -3.93 -9.47 2.09
C MET A 65 -4.09 -7.95 2.13
N VAL A 66 -4.94 -7.43 3.02
CA VAL A 66 -5.18 -5.98 3.17
C VAL A 66 -3.88 -5.24 3.49
N LEU A 67 -3.03 -5.78 4.36
CA LEU A 67 -1.77 -5.12 4.74
C LEU A 67 -0.73 -5.04 3.61
N ILE A 68 -0.86 -5.85 2.56
CA ILE A 68 0.10 -5.89 1.44
C ILE A 68 -0.48 -5.49 0.09
N HIS A 69 -1.79 -5.26 -0.02
CA HIS A 69 -2.47 -5.08 -1.31
C HIS A 69 -1.90 -3.91 -2.13
N ASP A 70 -1.58 -2.80 -1.45
CA ASP A 70 -1.02 -1.57 -2.03
C ASP A 70 0.51 -1.50 -1.90
N LEU A 71 1.19 -2.60 -1.57
CA LEU A 71 2.64 -2.57 -1.33
C LEU A 71 3.44 -2.09 -2.57
N VAL A 72 2.91 -2.32 -3.77
CA VAL A 72 3.51 -1.84 -5.03
C VAL A 72 3.58 -0.31 -5.11
N GLU A 73 2.66 0.40 -4.45
CA GLU A 73 2.61 1.87 -4.45
C GLU A 73 3.84 2.49 -3.78
N ALA A 74 4.53 1.76 -2.90
CA ALA A 74 5.81 2.17 -2.32
C ALA A 74 6.87 2.49 -3.40
N GLU A 75 6.71 1.93 -4.60
CA GLU A 75 7.59 2.16 -5.74
C GLU A 75 6.97 3.04 -6.83
N ILE A 76 5.69 2.80 -7.18
CA ILE A 76 5.05 3.44 -8.34
C ILE A 76 4.14 4.63 -7.99
N GLY A 77 3.87 4.85 -6.71
CA GLY A 77 2.88 5.81 -6.20
C GLY A 77 1.45 5.28 -6.30
N ASP A 78 0.49 6.03 -5.76
CA ASP A 78 -0.94 5.73 -5.92
C ASP A 78 -1.36 5.89 -7.39
N THR A 79 -2.23 4.99 -7.84
CA THR A 79 -2.68 4.92 -9.23
C THR A 79 -4.21 4.92 -9.26
N PRO A 80 -4.86 5.96 -9.82
CA PRO A 80 -6.31 6.03 -9.87
C PRO A 80 -6.91 4.84 -10.63
N TYR A 81 -8.09 4.40 -10.18
CA TYR A 81 -8.86 3.38 -10.89
C TYR A 81 -9.19 3.86 -12.32
N GLY A 82 -8.78 3.09 -13.33
CA GLY A 82 -8.95 3.41 -14.75
C GLY A 82 -7.65 3.78 -15.46
N ASP A 83 -6.63 4.24 -14.72
CA ASP A 83 -5.29 4.45 -15.26
C ASP A 83 -4.49 3.16 -15.09
N SER A 84 -4.58 2.24 -16.05
CA SER A 84 -3.67 1.10 -16.08
C SER A 84 -2.27 1.60 -16.44
N ILE A 85 -1.36 1.66 -15.47
CA ILE A 85 0.03 2.04 -15.73
C ILE A 85 0.72 0.88 -16.45
N SER A 86 1.24 1.13 -17.65
CA SER A 86 2.03 0.14 -18.37
C SER A 86 3.38 -0.09 -17.68
N ASN A 87 4.00 -1.25 -17.91
CA ASN A 87 5.35 -1.54 -17.40
C ASN A 87 6.39 -0.49 -17.86
N GLU A 88 6.19 0.14 -19.01
CA GLU A 88 7.03 1.23 -19.51
C GLU A 88 6.86 2.51 -18.69
N GLN A 89 5.62 2.90 -18.40
CA GLN A 89 5.35 4.07 -17.54
C GLN A 89 5.88 3.86 -16.12
N ILE A 90 5.86 2.64 -15.60
CA ILE A 90 6.52 2.28 -14.33
C ILE A 90 8.03 2.52 -14.42
N LYS A 91 8.69 2.05 -15.50
CA LYS A 91 10.13 2.26 -15.71
C LYS A 91 10.48 3.75 -15.83
N GLU A 92 9.67 4.52 -16.55
CA GLU A 92 9.84 5.97 -16.70
C GLU A 92 9.71 6.70 -15.37
N LYS A 93 8.67 6.40 -14.57
CA LYS A 93 8.52 6.96 -13.22
C LYS A 93 9.71 6.61 -12.32
N LYS A 94 10.21 5.37 -12.37
CA LYS A 94 11.41 4.94 -11.64
C LYS A 94 12.66 5.72 -12.09
N PHE A 95 12.83 5.91 -13.40
CA PHE A 95 13.94 6.68 -13.96
C PHE A 95 13.89 8.15 -13.56
N ALA A 96 12.73 8.79 -13.67
CA ALA A 96 12.51 10.18 -13.25
C ALA A 96 12.77 10.37 -11.74
N LYS A 97 12.35 9.42 -10.89
CA LYS A 97 12.62 9.45 -9.44
C LYS A 97 14.12 9.27 -9.12
N LYS A 98 14.86 8.55 -9.96
CA LYS A 98 16.32 8.35 -9.82
C LYS A 98 17.11 9.59 -10.25
N MET A 99 16.66 10.30 -11.29
CA MET A 99 17.24 11.57 -11.75
C MET A 99 17.04 12.74 -10.79
N ARG A 100 16.04 12.66 -9.90
CA ARG A 100 15.72 13.68 -8.89
C ARG A 100 16.51 13.51 -7.57
N LYS A 101 17.36 12.49 -7.46
CA LYS A 101 18.22 12.23 -6.30
C LYS A 101 19.68 12.46 -6.69
#